data_AF-A0A8X7ZDN4-F1
#
_entry.id   AF-A0A8X7ZDN4-F1
#
_cell.length_a   1.000
_cell.length_b   1.000
_cell.length_c   1.000
_cell.angle_alpha   90.00
_cell.angle_beta   90.00
_cell.angle_gamma   90.00
#
_symmetry.space_group_name_H-M   'P 1'
#
loop_
_entity.id
_entity.type
_entity.pdbx_description
1 polymer ?
#
loop_
_entity_poly.entity_id
_entity_poly.type
_entity_poly.pdbx_seq_one_letter_code
_entity_poly.pdbx_strand_id
1 'polypeptide(L)'
;MKKVSLVIFELLAISLGVDRLHYRKFFEDGSSIMRCNYYPPCNNSTLTLGTGPHCDPTSLTILHQDQVGGLQVFSNNKWLAIRPRPDALVVSIGDTFMALSNGRYKSCLHRAVVNRDSERRSLVFFVSPKEEKVVRPPQDLVSREGQRIYPDFTWSDLLEFTQKHYRADVATLQSFIQWLLSSKPSTF
;
A
#
# COMPACT_ATOMS: atom_id res chain seq x y z
N MET A 1 14.32 8.35 3.21
CA MET A 1 13.27 7.38 2.87
C MET A 1 13.42 6.76 1.48
N LYS A 2 13.59 7.54 0.39
CA LYS A 2 13.75 6.99 -0.98
C LYS A 2 14.83 5.90 -1.13
N LYS A 3 16.02 6.09 -0.55
CA LYS A 3 17.08 5.05 -0.61
C LYS A 3 16.64 3.73 0.08
N VAL A 4 15.96 3.85 1.22
CA VAL A 4 15.44 2.70 1.99
C VAL A 4 14.36 1.96 1.20
N SER A 5 13.42 2.67 0.57
CA SER A 5 12.37 2.02 -0.23
C SER A 5 12.94 1.25 -1.42
N LEU A 6 13.95 1.81 -2.11
CA LEU A 6 14.62 1.12 -3.21
C LEU A 6 15.32 -0.16 -2.76
N VAL A 7 15.96 -0.16 -1.58
CA VAL A 7 16.55 -1.37 -0.99
C VAL A 7 15.47 -2.39 -0.64
N ILE A 8 14.34 -1.96 -0.07
CA ILE A 8 13.21 -2.86 0.21
C ILE A 8 12.69 -3.51 -1.07
N PHE A 9 12.56 -2.74 -2.17
CA PHE A 9 12.14 -3.31 -3.46
C PHE A 9 13.12 -4.33 -4.03
N GLU A 10 14.43 -4.18 -3.82
CA GLU A 10 15.41 -5.21 -4.17
C GLU A 10 15.18 -6.49 -3.35
N LEU A 11 14.93 -6.38 -2.04
CA LEU A 11 14.66 -7.52 -1.18
C LEU A 11 13.35 -8.24 -1.59
N LEU A 12 12.31 -7.48 -1.92
CA LEU A 12 11.05 -8.03 -2.41
C LEU A 12 11.26 -8.77 -3.75
N ALA A 13 12.05 -8.21 -4.67
CA ALA A 13 12.40 -8.84 -5.94
C ALA A 13 13.13 -10.19 -5.72
N ILE A 14 14.15 -10.20 -4.87
CA ILE A 14 14.91 -11.40 -4.52
C ILE A 14 13.98 -12.48 -3.95
N SER A 15 13.09 -12.10 -3.03
CA SER A 15 12.15 -13.06 -2.41
C SER A 15 11.18 -13.70 -3.39
N LEU A 16 10.85 -12.98 -4.48
CA LEU A 16 9.94 -13.45 -5.53
C LEU A 16 10.67 -14.25 -6.62
N GLY A 17 11.99 -14.39 -6.53
CA GLY A 17 12.81 -15.07 -7.53
C GLY A 17 12.79 -14.36 -8.89
N VAL A 18 12.79 -13.03 -8.88
CA VAL A 18 12.97 -12.20 -10.08
C VAL A 18 14.26 -11.39 -9.98
N ASP A 19 14.70 -10.76 -11.07
CA ASP A 19 15.92 -9.95 -11.08
C ASP A 19 15.92 -8.95 -9.91
N ARG A 20 17.02 -8.92 -9.13
CA ARG A 20 17.16 -8.08 -7.94
C ARG A 20 16.83 -6.61 -8.22
N LEU A 21 17.21 -6.12 -9.41
CA LEU A 21 17.03 -4.72 -9.77
C LEU A 21 15.68 -4.44 -10.45
N HIS A 22 14.85 -5.46 -10.68
CA HIS A 22 13.58 -5.33 -11.40
C HIS A 22 12.68 -4.24 -10.80
N TYR A 23 12.30 -4.39 -9.52
CA TYR A 23 11.46 -3.39 -8.86
C TYR A 23 12.23 -2.13 -8.51
N ARG A 24 13.54 -2.21 -8.23
CA ARG A 24 14.36 -1.01 -8.00
C ARG A 24 14.27 -0.05 -9.18
N LYS A 25 14.52 -0.53 -10.40
CA LYS A 25 14.42 0.25 -11.65
C LYS A 25 12.98 0.71 -11.91
N PHE A 26 12.00 -0.10 -11.56
CA PHE A 26 10.59 0.27 -11.68
C PHE A 26 10.19 1.47 -10.79
N PHE A 27 10.82 1.64 -9.63
CA PHE A 27 10.49 2.72 -8.67
C PHE A 27 11.54 3.84 -8.59
N GLU A 28 12.64 3.78 -9.34
CA GLU A 28 13.76 4.74 -9.25
C GLU A 28 13.35 6.18 -9.63
N ASP A 29 12.53 6.31 -10.66
CA ASP A 29 11.90 7.54 -11.16
C ASP A 29 10.46 7.74 -10.64
N GLY A 30 10.03 6.92 -9.68
CA GLY A 30 8.70 6.98 -9.08
C GLY A 30 8.49 8.23 -8.21
N SER A 31 7.24 8.46 -7.85
CA SER A 31 6.84 9.54 -6.96
C SER A 31 6.76 9.07 -5.51
N SER A 32 6.86 10.00 -4.58
CA SER A 32 6.67 9.70 -3.16
C SER A 32 6.00 10.86 -2.45
N ILE A 33 5.16 10.55 -1.47
CA ILE A 33 4.44 11.52 -0.66
C ILE A 33 4.80 11.29 0.80
N MET A 34 5.13 12.37 1.50
CA MET A 34 5.24 12.35 2.96
C MET A 34 3.95 12.89 3.56
N ARG A 35 3.35 12.16 4.50
CA ARG A 35 2.21 12.60 5.28
C ARG A 35 2.57 12.66 6.76
N CYS A 36 2.36 13.82 7.36
CA CYS A 36 2.47 14.01 8.81
C CYS A 36 1.06 13.88 9.40
N ASN A 37 0.83 12.89 10.25
CA ASN A 37 -0.44 12.73 10.95
C ASN A 37 -0.28 13.18 12.41
N TYR A 38 -1.26 13.97 12.87
CA TYR A 38 -1.44 14.34 14.26
C TYR A 38 -2.83 13.88 14.71
N TYR A 39 -2.88 13.07 15.75
CA TYR A 39 -4.10 12.54 16.32
C TYR A 39 -4.24 13.09 17.75
N PRO A 40 -5.13 14.05 18.00
CA PRO A 40 -5.31 14.60 19.34
C PRO A 40 -5.92 13.56 20.30
N PRO A 41 -5.78 13.76 21.62
CA PRO A 41 -6.54 13.02 22.61
C PRO A 41 -8.05 13.12 22.33
N CYS A 42 -8.78 12.03 22.54
CA CYS A 42 -10.20 11.93 22.22
C CYS A 42 -10.99 11.29 23.36
N ASN A 43 -11.91 12.05 23.96
CA ASN A 43 -12.78 11.59 25.05
C ASN A 43 -13.64 10.38 24.65
N ASN A 44 -14.05 10.29 23.39
CA ASN A 44 -14.86 9.19 22.86
C ASN A 44 -14.02 8.20 22.05
N SER A 45 -12.81 7.89 22.52
CA SER A 45 -11.83 7.03 21.82
C SER A 45 -12.34 5.63 21.45
N THR A 46 -13.31 5.08 22.18
CA THR A 46 -13.92 3.78 21.86
C THR A 46 -14.88 3.84 20.66
N LEU A 47 -15.36 5.03 20.31
CA LEU A 47 -16.31 5.28 19.22
C LEU A 47 -15.67 6.04 18.05
N THR A 48 -14.40 6.41 18.16
CA THR A 48 -13.71 7.28 17.19
C THR A 48 -12.45 6.60 16.66
N LEU A 49 -12.26 6.69 15.34
CA LEU A 49 -11.01 6.32 14.69
C LEU A 49 -10.28 7.58 14.26
N GLY A 50 -8.95 7.59 14.44
CA GLY A 50 -8.11 8.64 13.89
C GLY A 50 -8.02 8.49 12.37
N THR A 51 -7.88 7.26 11.89
CA THR A 51 -7.98 6.93 10.46
C THR A 51 -8.76 5.63 10.33
N GLY A 52 -9.80 5.65 9.48
CA GLY A 52 -10.66 4.49 9.25
C GLY A 52 -9.91 3.30 8.61
N PRO A 53 -10.53 2.10 8.59
CA PRO A 53 -9.99 0.94 7.91
C PRO A 53 -9.79 1.23 6.42
N HIS A 54 -8.59 0.98 5.91
CA HIS A 54 -8.27 1.10 4.49
C HIS A 54 -7.06 0.24 4.11
N CYS A 55 -6.89 0.04 2.81
CA CYS A 55 -5.65 -0.41 2.19
C CYS A 55 -5.01 0.79 1.47
N ASP A 56 -3.69 0.82 1.38
CA ASP A 56 -2.99 1.88 0.65
C ASP A 56 -2.99 1.58 -0.86
N PRO A 57 -3.48 2.47 -1.73
CA PRO A 57 -3.42 2.24 -3.17
C PRO A 57 -1.99 2.21 -3.71
N THR A 58 -1.07 2.90 -3.04
CA THR A 58 0.36 3.01 -3.41
C THR A 58 1.09 1.66 -3.34
N SER A 59 2.38 1.61 -3.66
CA SER A 59 3.12 0.34 -3.70
C SER A 59 3.68 -0.08 -2.35
N LEU A 60 4.32 0.86 -1.66
CA LEU A 60 5.01 0.61 -0.41
C LEU A 60 4.80 1.79 0.54
N THR A 61 4.45 1.50 1.78
CA THR A 61 4.34 2.49 2.85
C THR A 61 5.41 2.23 3.88
N ILE A 62 6.16 3.28 4.26
CA ILE A 62 7.14 3.23 5.33
C ILE A 62 6.73 4.24 6.40
N LEU A 63 6.44 3.74 7.60
CA LEU A 63 5.88 4.50 8.70
C LEU A 63 6.89 4.59 9.85
N HIS A 64 7.14 5.81 10.28
CA HIS A 64 7.74 6.11 11.59
C HIS A 64 6.63 6.58 12.53
N GLN A 65 6.56 5.99 13.72
CA GLN A 65 5.54 6.30 14.73
C GLN A 65 6.18 6.59 16.08
N ASP A 66 5.52 7.44 16.86
CA ASP A 66 5.89 7.68 18.26
C ASP A 66 5.60 6.47 19.16
N GLN A 67 5.80 6.63 20.46
CA GLN A 67 5.62 5.57 21.45
C GLN A 67 4.18 5.43 21.97
N VAL A 68 3.23 6.24 21.48
CA VAL A 68 1.83 6.21 21.93
C VAL A 68 1.07 5.02 21.32
N GLY A 69 1.49 4.58 20.13
CA GLY A 69 0.85 3.46 19.43
C GLY A 69 -0.52 3.84 18.87
N GLY A 70 -1.31 2.85 18.45
CA GLY A 70 -2.64 3.06 17.86
C GLY A 70 -2.78 2.60 16.41
N LEU A 71 -1.67 2.29 15.73
CA LEU A 71 -1.74 1.56 14.47
C LEU A 71 -2.26 0.14 14.73
N GLN A 72 -3.27 -0.26 13.97
CA GLN A 72 -3.78 -1.63 13.96
C GLN A 72 -3.83 -2.17 12.53
N VAL A 73 -3.46 -3.45 12.38
CA VAL A 73 -3.58 -4.19 11.12
C VAL A 73 -4.60 -5.30 11.28
N PHE A 74 -5.33 -5.62 10.22
CA PHE A 74 -6.28 -6.74 10.23
C PHE A 74 -5.59 -8.00 9.72
N SER A 75 -5.51 -9.03 10.56
CA SER A 75 -4.90 -10.32 10.22
C SER A 75 -5.53 -11.42 11.05
N ASN A 76 -5.67 -12.62 10.47
CA ASN A 76 -6.32 -13.77 11.12
C ASN A 76 -7.71 -13.41 11.67
N ASN A 77 -8.50 -12.69 10.88
CA ASN A 77 -9.85 -12.21 11.21
C ASN A 77 -9.95 -11.35 12.47
N LYS A 78 -8.87 -10.67 12.86
CA LYS A 78 -8.85 -9.76 14.00
C LYS A 78 -7.96 -8.55 13.77
N TRP A 79 -8.28 -7.47 14.50
CA TRP A 79 -7.41 -6.31 14.59
C TRP A 79 -6.26 -6.57 15.56
N LEU A 80 -5.02 -6.37 15.08
CA LEU A 80 -3.79 -6.53 15.84
C LEU A 80 -3.10 -5.19 15.99
N ALA A 81 -2.77 -4.81 17.22
CA ALA A 81 -2.01 -3.60 17.49
C ALA A 81 -0.53 -3.79 17.12
N ILE A 82 0.02 -2.82 16.39
CA ILE A 82 1.46 -2.76 16.12
C ILE A 82 2.12 -1.98 17.25
N ARG A 83 2.90 -2.69 18.08
CA ARG A 83 3.65 -2.07 19.18
C ARG A 83 4.73 -1.14 18.61
N PRO A 84 4.79 0.13 19.03
CA PRO A 84 5.89 1.01 18.70
C PRO A 84 7.25 0.43 19.13
N ARG A 85 8.27 0.74 18.34
CA ARG A 85 9.67 0.46 18.66
C ARG A 85 10.50 1.68 18.24
N PRO A 86 11.29 2.29 19.15
CA PRO A 86 12.05 3.51 18.86
C PRO A 86 12.97 3.40 17.63
N ASP A 87 13.61 2.24 17.45
CA ASP A 87 14.61 2.04 16.40
C ASP A 87 14.06 1.27 15.19
N ALA A 88 12.75 1.33 14.95
CA ALA A 88 12.12 0.57 13.88
C ALA A 88 11.17 1.42 13.03
N LEU A 89 11.11 1.04 11.76
CA LEU A 89 10.09 1.49 10.83
C LEU A 89 9.08 0.36 10.63
N VAL A 90 7.81 0.71 10.48
CA VAL A 90 6.79 -0.23 10.02
C VAL A 90 6.71 -0.13 8.51
N VAL A 91 6.75 -1.26 7.83
CA VAL A 91 6.64 -1.34 6.36
C VAL A 91 5.39 -2.13 6.01
N SER A 92 4.54 -1.58 5.14
CA SER A 92 3.36 -2.26 4.61
C SER A 92 3.35 -2.25 3.09
N ILE A 93 2.76 -3.31 2.53
CA ILE A 93 2.51 -3.46 1.10
C ILE A 93 1.14 -2.83 0.79
N GLY A 94 1.08 -2.09 -0.31
CA GLY A 94 -0.17 -1.55 -0.85
C GLY A 94 -0.62 -2.26 -2.13
N ASP A 95 -1.76 -1.82 -2.65
CA ASP A 95 -2.50 -2.44 -3.75
C ASP A 95 -1.68 -2.55 -5.03
N THR A 96 -0.93 -1.49 -5.37
CA THR A 96 -0.10 -1.49 -6.58
C THR A 96 0.96 -2.59 -6.54
N PHE A 97 1.61 -2.82 -5.40
CA PHE A 97 2.63 -3.87 -5.30
C PHE A 97 2.02 -5.27 -5.14
N MET A 98 0.82 -5.37 -4.57
CA MET A 98 0.02 -6.60 -4.63
C MET A 98 -0.23 -7.01 -6.10
N ALA A 99 -0.59 -6.07 -6.98
CA ALA A 99 -0.74 -6.35 -8.41
C ALA A 99 0.60 -6.71 -9.09
N LEU A 100 1.69 -5.97 -8.81
CA LEU A 100 3.04 -6.24 -9.36
C LEU A 100 3.61 -7.60 -8.94
N SER A 101 3.20 -8.12 -7.78
CA SER A 101 3.63 -9.42 -7.26
C SER A 101 2.65 -10.53 -7.61
N ASN A 102 1.72 -10.29 -8.54
CA ASN A 102 0.63 -11.20 -8.93
C ASN A 102 -0.14 -11.74 -7.70
N GLY A 103 -0.27 -10.93 -6.65
CA GLY A 103 -1.02 -11.26 -5.44
C GLY A 103 -0.24 -12.06 -4.40
N ARG A 104 1.06 -12.33 -4.60
CA ARG A 104 1.92 -12.97 -3.59
C ARG A 104 2.02 -12.15 -2.32
N TYR A 105 2.28 -10.86 -2.47
CA TYR A 105 2.21 -9.92 -1.37
C TYR A 105 0.80 -9.35 -1.27
N LYS A 106 0.22 -9.37 -0.08
CA LYS A 106 -1.13 -8.86 0.16
C LYS A 106 -1.07 -7.41 0.64
N SER A 107 -1.95 -6.59 0.08
CA SER A 107 -2.19 -5.24 0.57
C SER A 107 -2.73 -5.29 2.00
N CYS A 108 -2.17 -4.46 2.88
CA CYS A 108 -2.45 -4.54 4.31
C CYS A 108 -3.67 -3.67 4.69
N LEU A 109 -4.77 -4.31 5.08
CA LEU A 109 -5.89 -3.61 5.73
C LEU A 109 -5.44 -3.11 7.10
N HIS A 110 -5.47 -1.80 7.29
CA HIS A 110 -5.01 -1.17 8.52
C HIS A 110 -5.88 0.04 8.91
N ARG A 111 -5.77 0.46 10.16
CA ARG A 111 -6.45 1.63 10.73
C ARG A 111 -5.62 2.29 11.82
N ALA A 112 -5.97 3.51 12.20
CA ALA A 112 -5.41 4.18 13.36
C ALA A 112 -6.51 4.46 14.40
N VAL A 113 -6.37 3.88 15.60
CA VAL A 113 -7.24 4.21 16.74
C VAL A 113 -6.65 5.39 17.52
N VAL A 114 -7.51 6.11 18.21
CA VAL A 114 -7.14 7.22 19.11
C VAL A 114 -7.24 6.77 20.58
N ASN A 115 -6.68 7.56 21.48
CA ASN A 115 -6.76 7.34 22.93
C ASN A 115 -7.21 8.64 23.63
N ARG A 116 -7.50 8.56 24.94
CA ARG A 116 -8.01 9.70 25.73
C ARG A 116 -6.92 10.61 26.27
N ASP A 117 -5.70 10.10 26.38
CA ASP A 117 -4.71 10.60 27.34
C ASP A 117 -3.55 11.34 26.67
N SER A 118 -3.22 11.01 25.42
CA SER A 118 -2.02 11.51 24.74
C SER A 118 -2.24 11.67 23.25
N GLU A 119 -1.68 12.73 22.67
CA GLU A 119 -1.65 12.86 21.22
C GLU A 119 -0.72 11.81 20.60
N ARG A 120 -1.09 11.31 19.42
CA ARG A 120 -0.24 10.43 18.62
C ARG A 120 0.25 11.18 17.39
N ARG A 121 1.52 11.00 17.04
CA ARG A 121 2.16 11.57 15.84
C ARG A 121 2.79 10.45 15.02
N SER A 122 2.67 10.57 13.70
CA SER A 122 3.37 9.66 12.80
C SER A 122 3.77 10.33 11.49
N LEU A 123 4.89 9.88 10.93
CA LEU A 123 5.38 10.26 9.61
C LEU A 123 5.25 9.06 8.67
N VAL A 124 4.48 9.23 7.60
CA VAL A 124 4.21 8.19 6.62
C VAL A 124 4.85 8.56 5.30
N PHE A 125 5.66 7.66 4.73
CA PHE A 125 6.27 7.81 3.42
C PHE A 125 5.67 6.79 2.45
N PHE A 126 4.86 7.27 1.52
CA PHE A 126 4.23 6.47 0.48
C PHE A 126 5.09 6.47 -0.78
N VAL A 127 5.22 5.31 -1.42
CA VAL A 127 5.97 5.15 -2.66
C VAL A 127 5.06 4.63 -3.74
N SER A 128 5.02 5.36 -4.86
CA SER A 128 4.28 5.01 -6.06
C SER A 128 5.22 4.97 -7.25
N PRO A 129 4.91 4.19 -8.30
CA PRO A 129 5.66 4.30 -9.54
C PRO A 129 5.33 5.62 -10.23
N LYS A 130 6.02 5.89 -11.34
CA LYS A 130 5.69 7.01 -12.21
C LYS A 130 4.28 6.79 -12.80
N GLU A 131 3.52 7.86 -13.03
CA GLU A 131 2.09 7.78 -13.39
C GLU A 131 1.80 6.92 -14.62
N GLU A 132 2.60 7.07 -15.66
CA GLU A 132 2.47 6.35 -16.93
C GLU A 132 3.01 4.92 -16.89
N LYS A 133 3.67 4.48 -15.80
CA LYS A 133 4.23 3.13 -15.74
C LYS A 133 3.11 2.11 -15.67
N VAL A 134 3.19 1.13 -16.58
CA VAL A 134 2.27 0.00 -16.59
C VAL A 134 2.59 -0.94 -15.43
N VAL A 135 1.64 -1.07 -14.52
CA VAL A 135 1.62 -2.03 -13.44
C VAL A 135 1.31 -3.41 -14.04
N ARG A 136 2.35 -4.24 -14.11
CA ARG A 136 2.26 -5.61 -14.61
C ARG A 136 3.19 -6.53 -13.84
N PRO A 137 2.76 -7.75 -13.48
CA PRO A 137 3.65 -8.70 -12.85
C PRO A 137 4.74 -9.17 -13.83
N PRO A 138 5.96 -9.48 -13.35
CA PRO A 138 7.02 -10.06 -14.18
C PRO A 138 6.56 -11.35 -14.87
N GLN A 139 6.90 -11.53 -16.15
CA GLN A 139 6.48 -12.71 -16.91
C GLN A 139 6.93 -14.02 -16.27
N ASP A 140 8.17 -14.08 -15.78
CA ASP A 140 8.71 -15.26 -15.10
C ASP A 140 7.91 -15.63 -13.84
N LEU A 141 7.38 -14.62 -13.12
CA LEU A 141 6.55 -14.85 -11.94
C LEU A 141 5.20 -15.46 -12.35
N VAL A 142 4.56 -14.91 -13.39
CA VAL A 142 3.28 -15.41 -13.93
C VAL A 142 3.45 -16.84 -14.48
N SER A 143 4.51 -17.09 -15.25
CA SER A 143 4.79 -18.41 -15.83
C SER A 143 4.98 -19.49 -14.76
N ARG A 144 5.61 -19.16 -13.61
CA ARG A 144 5.72 -20.08 -12.47
C ARG A 144 4.41 -20.34 -11.74
N GLU A 145 3.50 -19.37 -11.74
CA GLU A 145 2.19 -19.47 -11.06
C GLU A 145 1.10 -20.06 -11.96
N GLY A 146 1.32 -20.08 -13.27
CA GLY A 146 0.40 -20.65 -14.25
C GLY A 146 -0.81 -19.77 -14.57
N GLN A 147 -1.03 -18.66 -13.86
CA GLN A 147 -2.13 -17.74 -14.13
C GLN A 147 -1.79 -16.30 -13.76
N ARG A 148 -2.24 -15.37 -14.59
CA ARG A 148 -2.24 -13.93 -14.32
C ARG A 148 -3.52 -13.52 -13.56
N ILE A 149 -3.38 -12.88 -12.40
CA ILE A 149 -4.52 -12.49 -11.54
C ILE A 149 -5.06 -11.09 -11.88
N TYR A 150 -4.17 -10.15 -12.21
CA TYR A 150 -4.53 -8.74 -12.43
C TYR A 150 -4.26 -8.32 -13.87
N PRO A 151 -5.13 -7.51 -14.52
CA PRO A 151 -4.88 -6.97 -15.86
C PRO A 151 -3.74 -5.94 -15.86
N ASP A 152 -3.34 -5.49 -17.05
CA ASP A 152 -2.42 -4.36 -17.20
C ASP A 152 -3.17 -3.04 -16.94
N PHE A 153 -2.58 -2.16 -16.15
CA PHE A 153 -3.09 -0.80 -15.93
C PHE A 153 -1.93 0.14 -15.62
N THR A 154 -2.12 1.45 -15.79
CA THR A 154 -1.12 2.43 -15.34
C THR A 154 -1.39 2.86 -13.90
N TRP A 155 -0.37 3.36 -13.20
CA TRP A 155 -0.61 3.95 -11.88
C TRP A 155 -1.59 5.12 -11.93
N SER A 156 -1.57 5.91 -13.01
CA SER A 156 -2.56 6.97 -13.23
C SER A 156 -4.00 6.45 -13.23
N ASP A 157 -4.27 5.28 -13.84
CA ASP A 157 -5.62 4.68 -13.87
C ASP A 157 -6.12 4.40 -12.43
N LEU A 158 -5.29 3.77 -11.59
CA LEU A 158 -5.65 3.42 -10.21
C LEU A 158 -5.73 4.66 -9.31
N LEU A 159 -4.82 5.63 -9.51
CA LEU A 159 -4.84 6.89 -8.79
C LEU A 159 -6.12 7.68 -9.08
N GLU A 160 -6.51 7.79 -10.34
CA GLU A 160 -7.76 8.45 -10.73
C GLU A 160 -8.97 7.77 -10.09
N PHE A 161 -9.04 6.44 -10.19
CA PHE A 161 -10.14 5.67 -9.60
C PHE A 161 -10.29 5.95 -8.09
N THR A 162 -9.18 5.90 -7.34
CA THR A 162 -9.19 6.08 -5.88
C THR A 162 -9.36 7.54 -5.45
N GLN A 163 -9.18 8.51 -6.36
CA GLN A 163 -9.42 9.92 -6.07
C GLN A 163 -10.83 10.38 -6.45
N LYS A 164 -11.41 9.84 -7.53
CA LYS A 164 -12.66 10.35 -8.11
C LYS A 164 -13.85 9.42 -7.98
N HIS A 165 -13.62 8.11 -7.85
CA HIS A 165 -14.67 7.11 -8.04
C HIS A 165 -14.85 6.18 -6.85
N TYR A 166 -13.81 5.98 -6.03
CA TYR A 166 -13.84 4.98 -4.98
C TYR A 166 -13.00 5.34 -3.77
N ARG A 167 -13.54 5.14 -2.58
CA ARG A 167 -12.78 5.29 -1.33
C ARG A 167 -12.02 4.00 -1.06
N ALA A 168 -10.69 4.08 -0.96
CA ALA A 168 -9.84 2.91 -0.79
C ALA A 168 -10.20 2.06 0.45
N ASP A 169 -10.40 0.77 0.21
CA ASP A 169 -10.62 -0.30 1.17
C ASP A 169 -10.10 -1.66 0.66
N VAL A 170 -10.53 -2.77 1.25
CA VAL A 170 -10.11 -4.13 0.84
C VAL A 170 -10.58 -4.56 -0.55
N ALA A 171 -11.65 -3.96 -1.08
CA ALA A 171 -12.22 -4.28 -2.39
C ALA A 171 -11.65 -3.38 -3.50
N THR A 172 -10.79 -2.42 -3.18
CA THR A 172 -10.24 -1.42 -4.11
C THR A 172 -9.80 -2.02 -5.45
N LEU A 173 -8.91 -3.01 -5.46
CA LEU A 173 -8.41 -3.60 -6.72
C LEU A 173 -9.52 -4.32 -7.50
N GLN A 174 -10.45 -4.98 -6.82
CA GLN A 174 -11.55 -5.67 -7.49
C GLN A 174 -12.50 -4.67 -8.15
N SER A 175 -12.92 -3.64 -7.41
CA SER A 175 -13.77 -2.56 -7.93
C SER A 175 -13.08 -1.76 -9.02
N PHE A 176 -11.77 -1.50 -8.87
CA PHE A 176 -10.95 -0.85 -9.89
C PHE A 176 -10.92 -1.64 -11.18
N ILE A 177 -10.71 -2.96 -11.13
CA ILE A 177 -10.67 -3.79 -12.35
C ILE A 177 -12.02 -3.78 -13.06
N GLN A 178 -13.12 -3.89 -12.32
CA GLN A 178 -14.46 -3.78 -12.90
C GLN A 178 -14.65 -2.44 -13.60
N TRP A 179 -14.27 -1.34 -12.95
CA TRP A 179 -14.31 0.01 -13.52
C TRP A 179 -13.41 0.15 -14.75
N LEU A 180 -12.19 -0.38 -14.70
CA LEU A 180 -11.22 -0.30 -15.80
C LEU A 180 -11.76 -0.99 -17.06
N LEU A 181 -12.35 -2.17 -16.91
CA LEU A 181 -12.93 -2.96 -17.99
C LEU A 181 -14.20 -2.33 -18.56
N SER A 182 -14.99 -1.60 -17.77
CA SER A 182 -16.16 -0.87 -18.27
C SER A 182 -15.80 0.45 -18.94
N SER A 183 -14.66 1.05 -18.61
CA SER A 183 -14.28 2.41 -19.03
C SER A 183 -13.43 2.44 -20.29
N LYS A 184 -12.71 1.36 -20.61
CA LYS A 184 -11.93 1.27 -21.86
C LYS A 184 -12.83 0.70 -22.98
N PRO A 185 -13.07 1.42 -24.09
CA PRO A 185 -13.82 0.88 -25.21
C PRO A 185 -13.11 -0.37 -25.74
N SER A 186 -13.87 -1.43 -25.97
CA SER A 186 -13.38 -2.69 -26.55
C SER A 186 -12.69 -2.39 -27.87
N THR A 187 -11.36 -2.46 -27.89
CA THR A 187 -10.58 -2.49 -29.13
C THR A 187 -10.56 -3.94 -29.58
N PHE A 188 -11.57 -4.32 -30.36
CA PHE A 188 -11.51 -5.49 -31.24
C PHE A 188 -10.87 -5.11 -32.56
#